data_AF-A0A9D6P4V3-F1
#
_entry.id   AF-A0A9D6P4V3-F1
#
_cell.length_a   1.000
_cell.length_b   1.000
_cell.length_c   1.000
_cell.angle_alpha   90.00
_cell.angle_beta   90.00
_cell.angle_gamma   90.00
#
_symmetry.space_group_name_H-M   'P 1'
#
loop_
_entity.id
_entity.type
_entity.pdbx_description
1 polymer ?
#
loop_
_entity_poly.entity_id
_entity_poly.type
_entity_poly.pdbx_seq_one_letter_code
_entity_poly.pdbx_strand_id
1 'polypeptide(L)'
;MSPDAKKILKFIEEIDQFKFVTRIIHMQKGDLMEDDAQHSWHLAMMVWLFAEQFDKKINLIKVIKMALMHDLVEIYAGDTFAYDEEARKDKKKREDMAAKKLFKMLPKNLEQEMHQLWQEYEERKSSEAVFVQALDKIHPMIQVYLAKGKTWSEYKITGKMIKENKSYYTKSSHFAHSLFTHIFKKAQRAKYFFEG
;
A
#
# COMPACT_ATOMS: atom_id res chain seq x y z
N MET A 1 -6.09 -27.89 19.76
CA MET A 1 -6.26 -26.97 18.60
C MET A 1 -6.85 -27.74 17.42
N SER A 2 -7.86 -27.16 16.75
CA SER A 2 -8.43 -27.72 15.52
C SER A 2 -7.39 -27.75 14.38
N PRO A 3 -7.59 -28.59 13.34
CA PRO A 3 -6.75 -28.56 12.14
C PRO A 3 -6.64 -27.16 11.53
N ASP A 4 -7.75 -26.43 11.49
CA ASP A 4 -7.78 -25.06 10.95
C ASP A 4 -6.97 -24.09 11.82
N ALA A 5 -7.11 -24.16 13.15
CA ALA A 5 -6.31 -23.32 14.05
C ALA A 5 -4.81 -23.57 13.91
N LYS A 6 -4.39 -24.82 13.64
CA LYS A 6 -2.97 -25.14 13.37
C LYS A 6 -2.48 -24.53 12.05
N LYS A 7 -3.31 -24.56 11.00
CA LYS A 7 -2.98 -23.90 9.71
C LYS A 7 -2.89 -22.39 9.86
N ILE A 8 -3.85 -21.79 10.56
CA ILE A 8 -3.85 -20.35 10.84
C ILE A 8 -2.61 -19.97 11.64
N LEU A 9 -2.24 -20.72 12.69
CA LEU A 9 -1.02 -20.44 13.45
C LEU A 9 0.22 -20.44 12.54
N LYS A 10 0.37 -21.45 11.66
CA LYS A 10 1.48 -21.48 10.68
C LYS A 10 1.47 -20.29 9.73
N PHE A 11 0.30 -19.84 9.30
CA PHE A 11 0.17 -18.65 8.47
C PHE A 11 0.59 -17.39 9.24
N ILE A 12 0.18 -17.26 10.50
CA ILE A 12 0.57 -16.14 11.37
C ILE A 12 2.09 -16.13 11.61
N GLU A 13 2.69 -17.30 11.82
CA GLU A 13 4.15 -17.45 11.90
C GLU A 13 4.84 -17.03 10.60
N GLU A 14 4.31 -17.44 9.43
CA GLU A 14 4.89 -17.11 8.13
C GLU A 14 4.88 -15.60 7.85
N ILE A 15 3.76 -14.92 8.12
CA ILE A 15 3.62 -13.48 7.83
C ILE A 15 4.42 -12.58 8.78
N ASP A 16 5.11 -13.13 9.78
CA ASP A 16 6.11 -12.36 10.54
C ASP A 16 7.21 -11.81 9.62
N GLN A 17 7.51 -12.52 8.52
CA GLN A 17 8.45 -12.09 7.48
C GLN A 17 8.06 -10.76 6.83
N PHE A 18 6.78 -10.37 6.88
CA PHE A 18 6.30 -9.12 6.30
C PHE A 18 6.99 -7.88 6.90
N LYS A 19 7.39 -7.96 8.17
CA LYS A 19 8.11 -6.89 8.90
C LYS A 19 9.52 -6.64 8.36
N PHE A 20 10.03 -7.53 7.51
CA PHE A 20 11.37 -7.43 6.93
C PHE A 20 11.36 -6.98 5.47
N VAL A 21 10.19 -6.82 4.86
CA VAL A 21 10.08 -6.26 3.51
C VAL A 21 10.17 -4.74 3.61
N THR A 22 11.35 -4.20 3.28
CA THR A 22 11.65 -2.77 3.40
C THR A 22 11.21 -2.01 2.15
N ARG A 23 10.55 -0.89 2.35
CA ARG A 23 10.11 0.04 1.29
C ARG A 23 11.11 1.16 1.11
N ILE A 24 11.22 1.68 -0.12
CA ILE A 24 12.01 2.89 -0.38
C ILE A 24 11.25 4.14 0.05
N ILE A 25 10.98 4.28 1.35
CA ILE A 25 10.27 5.41 1.98
C ILE A 25 10.91 5.69 3.34
N HIS A 26 11.55 6.87 3.49
CA HIS A 26 12.11 7.30 4.78
C HIS A 26 11.00 7.71 5.74
N MET A 27 11.09 7.26 6.99
CA MET A 27 10.19 7.71 8.06
C MET A 27 10.55 9.10 8.59
N GLN A 28 9.60 9.74 9.27
CA GLN A 28 9.79 11.09 9.84
C GLN A 28 10.96 11.18 10.84
N LYS A 29 11.17 10.14 11.65
CA LYS A 29 12.16 10.12 12.73
C LYS A 29 13.13 8.95 12.53
N GLY A 30 14.40 9.24 12.73
CA GLY A 30 15.49 8.29 12.54
C GLY A 30 15.90 8.14 11.07
N ASP A 31 16.85 7.24 10.83
CA ASP A 31 17.34 6.88 9.51
C ASP A 31 16.82 5.52 9.05
N LEU A 32 15.62 5.15 9.54
CA LEU A 32 14.97 3.90 9.16
C LEU A 32 14.00 4.13 8.00
N MET A 33 13.99 3.16 7.09
CA MET A 33 12.98 3.05 6.05
C MET A 33 11.74 2.31 6.59
N GLU A 34 10.57 2.66 6.08
CA GLU A 34 9.31 1.99 6.38
C GLU A 34 9.36 0.53 5.88
N ASP A 35 8.79 -0.41 6.64
CA ASP A 35 8.51 -1.78 6.17
C ASP A 35 7.02 -1.94 5.82
N ASP A 36 6.67 -2.99 5.08
CA ASP A 36 5.29 -3.17 4.61
C ASP A 36 4.28 -3.43 5.74
N ALA A 37 4.73 -3.98 6.88
CA ALA A 37 3.85 -4.17 8.04
C ALA A 37 3.50 -2.82 8.68
N GLN A 38 4.49 -1.93 8.84
CA GLN A 38 4.28 -0.54 9.29
C GLN A 38 3.39 0.23 8.30
N HIS A 39 3.65 0.08 7.00
CA HIS A 39 2.86 0.67 5.93
C HIS A 39 1.39 0.24 6.01
N SER A 40 1.15 -1.07 6.06
CA SER A 40 -0.20 -1.66 6.06
C SER A 40 -0.99 -1.31 7.32
N TRP A 41 -0.34 -1.27 8.49
CA TRP A 41 -0.96 -0.77 9.72
C TRP A 41 -1.39 0.70 9.57
N HIS A 42 -0.50 1.56 9.08
CA HIS A 42 -0.78 2.98 8.96
C HIS A 42 -1.83 3.26 7.87
N LEU A 43 -1.82 2.50 6.78
CA LEU A 43 -2.85 2.52 5.75
C LEU A 43 -4.21 2.10 6.32
N ALA A 44 -4.28 1.02 7.12
CA ALA A 44 -5.53 0.59 7.75
C ALA A 44 -6.10 1.66 8.69
N MET A 45 -5.24 2.38 9.44
CA MET A 45 -5.64 3.54 10.23
C MET A 45 -6.21 4.66 9.36
N MET A 46 -5.57 4.97 8.23
CA MET A 46 -6.09 5.97 7.28
C MET A 46 -7.44 5.56 6.69
N VAL A 47 -7.57 4.31 6.26
CA VAL A 47 -8.81 3.74 5.70
C VAL A 47 -9.94 3.84 6.71
N TRP A 48 -9.69 3.51 7.98
CA TRP A 48 -10.71 3.62 9.03
C TRP A 48 -11.10 5.07 9.29
N LEU A 49 -10.13 5.96 9.50
CA LEU A 49 -10.39 7.35 9.90
C LEU A 49 -11.00 8.20 8.78
N PHE A 50 -10.73 7.86 7.51
CA PHE A 50 -11.26 8.58 6.36
C PHE A 50 -12.47 7.92 5.70
N ALA A 51 -12.97 6.79 6.22
CA ALA A 51 -14.07 6.04 5.60
C ALA A 51 -15.32 6.92 5.34
N GLU A 52 -15.73 7.73 6.31
CA GLU A 52 -16.89 8.63 6.21
C GLU A 52 -16.65 9.85 5.31
N GLN A 53 -15.40 10.10 4.90
CA GLN A 53 -15.06 11.19 3.98
C GLN A 53 -15.08 10.73 2.52
N PHE A 54 -15.19 9.43 2.27
CA PHE A 54 -15.19 8.90 0.92
C PHE A 54 -16.51 9.16 0.20
N ASP A 55 -16.44 9.38 -1.12
CA ASP A 55 -17.60 9.79 -1.92
C ASP A 55 -18.65 8.67 -2.10
N LYS A 56 -18.35 7.45 -1.66
CA LYS A 56 -19.20 6.26 -1.83
C LYS A 56 -19.31 5.49 -0.53
N LYS A 57 -20.45 4.82 -0.33
CA LYS A 57 -20.60 3.84 0.75
C LYS A 57 -19.66 2.66 0.50
N ILE A 58 -18.98 2.23 1.56
CA ILE A 58 -18.02 1.13 1.56
C ILE A 58 -18.26 0.24 2.77
N ASN A 59 -17.93 -1.05 2.65
CA ASN A 59 -17.90 -1.94 3.81
C ASN A 59 -16.60 -1.73 4.60
N LEU A 60 -16.69 -1.10 5.77
CA LEU A 60 -15.54 -0.75 6.61
C LEU A 60 -14.68 -1.97 6.99
N ILE A 61 -15.31 -3.09 7.39
CA ILE A 61 -14.59 -4.31 7.76
C ILE A 61 -13.80 -4.85 6.57
N LYS A 62 -14.40 -4.83 5.38
CA LYS A 62 -13.77 -5.28 4.15
C LYS A 62 -12.56 -4.43 3.78
N VAL A 63 -12.69 -3.10 3.80
CA VAL A 63 -11.57 -2.21 3.44
C VAL A 63 -10.43 -2.26 4.46
N ILE A 64 -10.73 -2.45 5.75
CA ILE A 64 -9.68 -2.66 6.78
C ILE A 64 -8.95 -3.98 6.53
N LYS A 65 -9.67 -5.07 6.27
CA LYS A 65 -9.04 -6.36 5.91
C LYS A 65 -8.17 -6.22 4.66
N MET A 66 -8.67 -5.52 3.64
CA MET A 66 -7.96 -5.29 2.38
C MET A 66 -6.67 -4.50 2.63
N ALA A 67 -6.75 -3.39 3.37
CA ALA A 67 -5.59 -2.57 3.73
C ALA A 67 -4.53 -3.36 4.52
N LEU A 68 -4.93 -4.22 5.44
CA LEU A 68 -3.98 -5.01 6.24
C LEU A 68 -3.26 -6.10 5.42
N MET A 69 -3.85 -6.56 4.32
CA MET A 69 -3.38 -7.74 3.59
C MET A 69 -2.86 -7.46 2.17
N HIS A 70 -3.10 -6.26 1.63
CA HIS A 70 -2.88 -5.96 0.21
C HIS A 70 -1.48 -6.31 -0.29
N ASP A 71 -0.45 -5.97 0.50
CA ASP A 71 0.96 -6.20 0.16
C ASP A 71 1.53 -7.48 0.81
N LEU A 72 0.74 -8.34 1.48
CA LEU A 72 1.29 -9.57 2.10
C LEU A 72 2.01 -10.49 1.10
N VAL A 73 1.64 -10.42 -0.17
CA VAL A 73 2.31 -11.16 -1.25
C VAL A 73 3.77 -10.74 -1.45
N GLU A 74 4.14 -9.53 -1.00
CA GLU A 74 5.50 -8.99 -1.06
C GLU A 74 6.48 -9.74 -0.13
N ILE A 75 6.00 -10.60 0.79
CA ILE A 75 6.85 -11.56 1.53
C ILE A 75 7.68 -12.42 0.57
N TYR A 76 7.09 -12.85 -0.56
CA TYR A 76 7.78 -13.65 -1.56
C TYR A 76 8.06 -12.89 -2.85
N ALA A 77 7.28 -11.87 -3.17
CA ALA A 77 7.54 -11.05 -4.34
C ALA A 77 8.67 -10.05 -4.09
N GLY A 78 8.71 -9.39 -2.94
CA GLY A 78 9.50 -8.21 -2.63
C GLY A 78 8.81 -6.92 -3.08
N ASP A 79 8.94 -5.85 -2.27
CA ASP A 79 8.45 -4.50 -2.60
C ASP A 79 9.03 -4.03 -3.93
N THR A 80 8.20 -3.30 -4.69
CA THR A 80 8.56 -2.76 -5.99
C THR A 80 8.41 -1.26 -5.98
N PHE A 81 9.54 -0.55 -5.94
CA PHE A 81 9.55 0.91 -5.92
C PHE A 81 8.77 1.51 -7.10
N ALA A 82 7.87 2.44 -6.81
CA ALA A 82 6.91 2.96 -7.78
C ALA A 82 7.55 3.64 -9.01
N TYR A 83 8.81 4.07 -8.90
CA TYR A 83 9.57 4.77 -9.94
C TYR A 83 10.67 3.91 -10.57
N ASP A 84 10.78 2.62 -10.20
CA ASP A 84 11.68 1.67 -10.83
C ASP A 84 10.96 0.96 -11.99
N GLU A 85 11.22 1.38 -13.23
CA GLU A 85 10.55 0.83 -14.41
C GLU A 85 10.95 -0.62 -14.69
N GLU A 86 12.18 -1.03 -14.36
CA GLU A 86 12.67 -2.38 -14.61
C GLU A 86 12.06 -3.37 -13.61
N ALA A 87 12.07 -3.06 -12.33
CA ALA A 87 11.49 -3.91 -11.27
C ALA A 87 9.96 -4.11 -11.44
N ARG A 88 9.30 -3.18 -12.14
CA ARG A 88 7.85 -3.25 -12.42
C ARG A 88 7.48 -4.24 -13.54
N LYS A 89 8.42 -4.61 -14.42
CA LYS A 89 8.11 -5.46 -15.59
C LYS A 89 7.60 -6.84 -15.20
N ASP A 90 8.12 -7.41 -14.11
CA ASP A 90 7.76 -8.75 -13.65
C ASP A 90 6.91 -8.77 -12.36
N LYS A 91 6.64 -7.59 -11.76
CA LYS A 91 5.88 -7.43 -10.49
C LYS A 91 4.63 -8.30 -10.44
N LYS A 92 3.75 -8.16 -11.44
CA LYS A 92 2.47 -8.90 -11.48
C LYS A 92 2.68 -10.41 -11.45
N LYS A 93 3.67 -10.92 -12.17
CA LYS A 93 3.99 -12.35 -12.21
C LYS A 93 4.52 -12.83 -10.86
N ARG A 94 5.43 -12.08 -10.24
CA ARG A 94 5.96 -12.38 -8.90
C ARG A 94 4.84 -12.44 -7.87
N GLU A 95 3.97 -11.44 -7.86
CA GLU A 95 2.85 -11.36 -6.92
C GLU A 95 1.80 -12.44 -7.13
N ASP A 96 1.45 -12.79 -8.37
CA ASP A 96 0.53 -13.89 -8.67
C ASP A 96 1.06 -15.24 -8.14
N MET A 97 2.37 -15.48 -8.26
CA MET A 97 3.00 -16.69 -7.73
C MET A 97 3.04 -16.66 -6.20
N ALA A 98 3.37 -15.50 -5.61
CA ALA A 98 3.40 -15.28 -4.18
C ALA A 98 2.03 -15.48 -3.53
N ALA A 99 0.97 -14.89 -4.08
CA ALA A 99 -0.41 -15.05 -3.61
C ALA A 99 -0.81 -16.53 -3.55
N LYS A 100 -0.55 -17.29 -4.63
CA LYS A 100 -0.85 -18.73 -4.70
C LYS A 100 -0.09 -19.54 -3.66
N LYS A 101 1.16 -19.17 -3.37
CA LYS A 101 1.98 -19.85 -2.37
C LYS A 101 1.50 -19.53 -0.95
N LEU A 102 1.34 -18.24 -0.65
CA LEU A 102 1.07 -17.72 0.68
C LEU A 102 -0.33 -18.12 1.17
N PHE A 103 -1.38 -17.83 0.39
CA PHE A 103 -2.76 -18.03 0.87
C PHE A 103 -3.15 -19.51 0.93
N LYS A 104 -2.49 -20.40 0.17
CA LYS A 104 -2.68 -21.86 0.25
C LYS A 104 -2.33 -22.46 1.62
N MET A 105 -1.60 -21.73 2.47
CA MET A 105 -1.30 -22.15 3.84
C MET A 105 -2.54 -22.13 4.75
N LEU A 106 -3.56 -21.34 4.40
CA LEU A 106 -4.78 -21.18 5.17
C LEU A 106 -5.76 -22.36 5.01
N PRO A 107 -6.74 -22.49 5.90
CA PRO A 107 -7.96 -23.28 5.67
C PRO A 107 -8.70 -22.82 4.41
N LYS A 108 -9.46 -23.73 3.77
CA LYS A 108 -9.96 -23.50 2.40
C LYS A 108 -10.87 -22.26 2.27
N ASN A 109 -11.69 -21.99 3.28
CA ASN A 109 -12.56 -20.82 3.32
C ASN A 109 -11.75 -19.51 3.41
N LEU A 110 -10.72 -19.46 4.26
CA LEU A 110 -9.85 -18.29 4.41
C LEU A 110 -8.92 -18.10 3.21
N GLU A 111 -8.41 -19.20 2.63
CA GLU A 111 -7.66 -19.17 1.36
C GLU A 111 -8.49 -18.47 0.26
N GLN A 112 -9.76 -18.86 0.11
CA GLN A 112 -10.67 -18.27 -0.87
C GLN A 112 -10.96 -16.79 -0.58
N GLU A 113 -11.25 -16.44 0.68
CA GLU A 113 -11.49 -15.06 1.09
C GLU A 113 -10.28 -14.16 0.78
N MET A 114 -9.08 -14.59 1.17
CA MET A 114 -7.84 -13.83 0.96
C MET A 114 -7.52 -13.66 -0.53
N HIS A 115 -7.68 -14.71 -1.33
CA HIS A 115 -7.51 -14.62 -2.78
C HIS A 115 -8.49 -13.65 -3.43
N GLN A 116 -9.78 -13.72 -3.06
CA GLN A 116 -10.80 -12.82 -3.60
C GLN A 116 -10.53 -11.37 -3.21
N LEU A 117 -10.15 -11.13 -1.96
CA LEU A 117 -9.88 -9.77 -1.47
C LEU A 117 -8.64 -9.16 -2.14
N TRP A 118 -7.58 -9.96 -2.29
CA TRP A 118 -6.36 -9.54 -3.00
C TRP A 118 -6.62 -9.29 -4.49
N GLN A 119 -7.36 -10.17 -5.16
CA GLN A 119 -7.73 -9.97 -6.57
C GLN A 119 -8.61 -8.73 -6.75
N GLU A 120 -9.57 -8.51 -5.85
CA GLU A 120 -10.40 -7.31 -5.90
C GLU A 120 -9.57 -6.03 -5.73
N TYR A 121 -8.62 -6.04 -4.79
CA TYR A 121 -7.65 -4.97 -4.65
C TYR A 121 -6.93 -4.75 -5.98
N GLU A 122 -6.25 -5.75 -6.54
CA GLU A 122 -5.48 -5.65 -7.78
C GLU A 122 -6.32 -5.18 -8.99
N GLU A 123 -7.56 -5.66 -9.13
CA GLU A 123 -8.44 -5.30 -10.24
C GLU A 123 -8.94 -3.85 -10.17
N ARG A 124 -9.02 -3.27 -8.97
CA ARG A 124 -9.41 -1.87 -8.74
C ARG A 124 -10.73 -1.45 -9.39
N LYS A 125 -11.73 -2.35 -9.40
CA LYS A 125 -13.06 -2.07 -9.96
C LYS A 125 -14.09 -1.65 -8.91
N SER A 126 -14.02 -2.23 -7.71
CA SER A 126 -14.95 -1.93 -6.63
C SER A 126 -14.66 -0.58 -5.98
N SER A 127 -15.68 0.00 -5.33
CA SER A 127 -15.51 1.24 -4.56
C SER A 127 -14.52 1.07 -3.42
N GLU A 128 -14.52 -0.11 -2.79
CA GLU A 128 -13.59 -0.50 -1.74
C GLU A 128 -12.14 -0.53 -2.23
N ALA A 129 -11.86 -1.23 -3.34
CA ALA A 129 -10.51 -1.30 -3.89
C ALA A 129 -10.01 0.07 -4.36
N VAL A 130 -10.89 0.86 -4.99
CA VAL A 130 -10.58 2.24 -5.38
C VAL A 130 -10.24 3.10 -4.16
N PHE A 131 -10.98 2.96 -3.05
CA PHE A 131 -10.72 3.71 -1.82
C PHE A 131 -9.38 3.33 -1.20
N VAL A 132 -9.13 2.03 -0.98
CA VAL A 132 -7.89 1.54 -0.35
C VAL A 132 -6.68 1.92 -1.21
N GLN A 133 -6.73 1.69 -2.52
CA GLN A 133 -5.61 2.06 -3.40
C GLN A 133 -5.35 3.56 -3.46
N ALA A 134 -6.39 4.40 -3.40
CA ALA A 134 -6.19 5.85 -3.39
C ALA A 134 -5.40 6.28 -2.14
N LEU A 135 -5.75 5.74 -0.97
CA LEU A 135 -5.04 6.01 0.27
C LEU A 135 -3.65 5.38 0.31
N ASP A 136 -3.48 4.15 -0.19
CA ASP A 136 -2.18 3.50 -0.38
C ASP A 136 -1.24 4.39 -1.21
N LYS A 137 -1.71 4.97 -2.32
CA LYS A 137 -0.84 5.83 -3.13
C LYS A 137 -0.56 7.21 -2.51
N ILE A 138 -1.42 7.70 -1.62
CA ILE A 138 -1.26 8.98 -0.91
C ILE A 138 -0.37 8.83 0.33
N HIS A 139 -0.46 7.72 1.05
CA HIS A 139 0.23 7.50 2.32
C HIS A 139 1.76 7.69 2.22
N PRO A 140 2.48 7.10 1.24
CA PRO A 140 3.91 7.32 1.06
C PRO A 140 4.24 8.79 0.79
N MET A 141 3.35 9.57 0.19
CA MET A 141 3.58 11.01 0.03
C MET A 141 3.50 11.77 1.34
N ILE A 142 2.61 11.37 2.25
CA ILE A 142 2.53 11.94 3.60
C ILE A 142 3.82 11.61 4.35
N GLN A 143 4.27 10.35 4.30
CA GLN A 143 5.52 9.93 4.95
C GLN A 143 6.72 10.71 4.42
N VAL A 144 6.91 10.76 3.10
CA VAL A 144 8.04 11.49 2.51
C VAL A 144 7.97 13.00 2.79
N TYR A 145 6.77 13.59 2.83
CA TYR A 145 6.61 14.98 3.26
C TYR A 145 7.03 15.18 4.73
N LEU A 146 6.63 14.29 5.64
CA LEU A 146 7.03 14.35 7.04
C LEU A 146 8.55 14.16 7.21
N ALA A 147 9.16 13.31 6.38
CA ALA A 147 10.61 13.14 6.25
C ALA A 147 11.30 14.24 5.43
N LYS A 148 10.66 15.41 5.26
CA LYS A 148 11.20 16.59 4.59
C LYS A 148 11.70 16.36 3.15
N GLY A 149 11.04 15.47 2.42
CA GLY A 149 11.38 15.17 1.03
C GLY A 149 12.58 14.25 0.85
N LYS A 150 13.12 13.63 1.92
CA LYS A 150 14.36 12.84 1.87
C LYS A 150 14.38 11.81 0.73
N THR A 151 13.36 10.95 0.66
CA THR A 151 13.22 9.97 -0.44
C THR A 151 13.14 10.64 -1.81
N TRP A 152 12.37 11.72 -1.96
CA TRP A 152 12.27 12.40 -3.27
C TRP A 152 13.61 13.01 -3.71
N SER A 153 14.36 13.60 -2.77
CA SER A 153 15.67 14.17 -3.07
C SER A 153 16.70 13.08 -3.42
N GLU A 154 16.80 12.03 -2.61
CA GLU A 154 17.79 10.95 -2.78
C GLU A 154 17.58 10.18 -4.09
N TYR A 155 16.33 9.91 -4.45
CA TYR A 155 15.97 9.18 -5.66
C TYR A 155 15.62 10.10 -6.85
N LYS A 156 15.94 11.40 -6.75
CA LYS A 156 15.76 12.40 -7.81
C LYS A 156 14.33 12.48 -8.38
N ILE A 157 13.34 12.32 -7.51
CA ILE A 157 11.93 12.30 -7.87
C ILE A 157 11.39 13.72 -7.98
N THR A 158 10.95 14.09 -9.18
CA THR A 158 10.38 15.41 -9.46
C THR A 158 8.89 15.48 -9.14
N GLY A 159 8.38 16.70 -8.94
CA GLY A 159 6.93 16.93 -8.77
C GLY A 159 6.09 16.47 -9.98
N LYS A 160 6.67 16.45 -11.19
CA LYS A 160 6.04 15.93 -12.41
C LYS A 160 5.86 14.41 -12.32
N MET A 161 6.92 13.68 -11.97
CA MET A 161 6.88 12.21 -11.79
C MET A 161 5.84 11.81 -10.73
N ILE A 162 5.76 12.55 -9.63
CA ILE A 162 4.75 12.32 -8.59
C ILE A 162 3.33 12.48 -9.15
N LYS A 163 3.04 13.57 -9.86
CA LYS A 163 1.72 13.77 -10.48
C LYS A 163 1.37 12.65 -11.46
N GLU A 164 2.31 12.28 -12.33
CA GLU A 164 2.10 11.23 -13.33
C GLU A 164 1.80 9.88 -12.66
N ASN A 165 2.63 9.48 -11.69
CA ASN A 165 2.46 8.22 -10.95
C ASN A 165 1.15 8.14 -10.15
N LYS A 166 0.70 9.26 -9.57
CA LYS A 166 -0.40 9.28 -8.59
C LYS A 166 -1.75 9.73 -9.17
N SER A 167 -1.78 10.36 -10.34
CA SER A 167 -3.00 10.98 -10.88
C SER A 167 -4.15 10.00 -11.11
N TYR A 168 -3.86 8.80 -11.64
CA TYR A 168 -4.87 7.76 -11.88
C TYR A 168 -5.59 7.33 -10.59
N TYR A 169 -4.85 7.26 -9.48
CA TYR A 169 -5.36 6.83 -8.19
C TYR A 169 -6.12 7.94 -7.47
N THR A 170 -5.60 9.15 -7.53
CA THR A 170 -6.13 10.28 -6.74
C THR A 170 -7.32 10.95 -7.40
N LYS A 171 -7.48 10.86 -8.72
CA LYS A 171 -8.64 11.43 -9.45
C LYS A 171 -9.89 10.55 -9.39
N SER A 172 -9.86 9.38 -8.75
CA SER A 172 -11.02 8.49 -8.67
C SER A 172 -12.12 8.94 -7.72
N SER A 173 -11.85 9.99 -6.94
CA SER A 173 -12.68 10.48 -5.86
C SER A 173 -12.35 11.95 -5.60
N HIS A 174 -13.36 12.76 -5.24
CA HIS A 174 -13.15 14.16 -4.87
C HIS A 174 -12.31 14.25 -3.60
N PHE A 175 -12.63 13.42 -2.60
CA PHE A 175 -11.86 13.32 -1.37
C PHE A 175 -10.38 12.98 -1.62
N ALA A 176 -10.10 11.89 -2.35
CA ALA A 176 -8.73 11.48 -2.64
C ALA A 176 -7.94 12.56 -3.40
N HIS A 177 -8.58 13.22 -4.36
CA HIS A 177 -7.96 14.28 -5.13
C HIS A 177 -7.62 15.50 -4.27
N SER A 178 -8.54 15.88 -3.37
CA SER A 178 -8.36 16.97 -2.42
C SER A 178 -7.21 16.70 -1.46
N LEU A 179 -7.17 15.51 -0.87
CA LEU A 179 -6.11 15.09 0.06
C LEU A 179 -4.73 15.08 -0.64
N PHE A 180 -4.62 14.47 -1.82
CA PHE A 180 -3.40 14.50 -2.63
C PHE A 180 -2.96 15.93 -2.92
N THR A 181 -3.87 16.78 -3.39
CA THR A 181 -3.57 18.17 -3.78
C THR A 181 -3.07 18.98 -2.59
N HIS A 182 -3.64 18.77 -1.41
CA HIS A 182 -3.23 19.43 -0.18
C HIS A 182 -1.79 19.08 0.19
N ILE A 183 -1.45 17.79 0.23
CA ILE A 183 -0.09 17.32 0.56
C ILE A 183 0.91 17.75 -0.52
N PHE A 184 0.55 17.62 -1.80
CA PHE A 184 1.40 18.03 -2.92
C PHE A 184 1.75 19.52 -2.85
N LYS A 185 0.76 20.39 -2.61
CA LYS A 185 1.00 21.85 -2.48
C LYS A 185 1.86 22.19 -1.26
N LYS A 186 1.69 21.47 -0.14
CA LYS A 186 2.56 21.64 1.04
C LYS A 186 4.02 21.28 0.72
N ALA A 187 4.25 20.14 0.09
CA ALA A 187 5.58 19.71 -0.35
C ALA A 187 6.21 20.70 -1.34
N GLN A 188 5.41 21.20 -2.30
CA GLN A 188 5.87 22.20 -3.27
C GLN A 188 6.32 23.50 -2.60
N ARG A 189 5.51 24.05 -1.68
CA ARG A 189 5.87 25.28 -0.94
C ARG A 189 7.11 25.10 -0.08
N ALA A 190 7.31 23.90 0.46
CA ALA A 190 8.49 23.54 1.24
C ALA A 190 9.72 23.19 0.39
N LYS A 191 9.60 23.19 -0.95
CA LYS A 191 10.67 22.83 -1.90
C LYS A 191 11.26 21.44 -1.65
N TYR A 192 10.40 20.46 -1.37
CA TYR A 192 10.81 19.08 -1.07
C TYR A 192 10.98 18.18 -2.29
N PHE A 193 10.57 18.63 -3.47
CA PHE A 193 10.78 17.87 -4.70
C PHE A 193 12.22 18.05 -5.19
N PHE A 194 12.73 17.07 -5.92
CA PHE A 194 14.00 17.24 -6.62
C PHE A 194 13.84 18.32 -7.71
N GLU A 195 14.68 19.35 -7.63
CA GLU A 195 14.90 20.37 -8.64
C GLU A 195 16.31 20.13 -9.16
N GLY A 196 16.42 19.68 -10.42
CA GLY A 196 17.71 19.33 -11.04
C GLY A 196 18.57 20.54 -11.35
#